data_AF-A0A3M6UFK3-F1
#
_entry.id   AF-A0A3M6UFK3-F1
#
_cell.length_a   1.000
_cell.length_b   1.000
_cell.length_c   1.000
_cell.angle_alpha   90.00
_cell.angle_beta   90.00
_cell.angle_gamma   90.00
#
_symmetry.space_group_name_H-M   'P 1'
#
loop_
_entity.id
_entity.type
_entity.pdbx_description
1 polymer ?
#
loop_
_entity_poly.entity_id
_entity_poly.type
_entity_poly.pdbx_seq_one_letter_code
_entity_poly.pdbx_strand_id
1 'polypeptide(L)'
;IARVCLEEGNKEYGQEKHQNAINSYSEGLQVNCEDIRLNAKLYSNRAAAHFHLGKNLFKGTTKFLMERNYEECLNDATVSVQLEPNLIKAIKK
;
A
#
# COMPACT_ATOMS: atom_id res chain seq x y z
N ILE A 1 -2.19 15.88 7.67
CA ILE A 1 -2.50 14.53 8.22
C ILE A 1 -2.10 13.45 7.22
N ALA A 2 -2.68 13.40 6.01
CA ALA A 2 -2.31 12.41 4.98
C ALA A 2 -0.80 12.27 4.70
N ARG A 3 -0.05 13.39 4.66
CA ARG A 3 1.41 13.37 4.49
C ARG A 3 2.16 12.76 5.68
N VAL A 4 1.68 12.99 6.90
CA VAL A 4 2.26 12.39 8.12
C VAL A 4 2.01 10.89 8.12
N CYS A 5 0.80 10.45 7.74
CA CYS A 5 0.46 9.04 7.56
C CYS A 5 1.35 8.35 6.49
N LEU A 6 1.65 9.05 5.39
CA LEU A 6 2.60 8.56 4.39
C LEU A 6 4.01 8.38 4.97
N GLU A 7 4.51 9.37 5.71
CA GLU A 7 5.84 9.33 6.31
C GLU A 7 5.97 8.23 7.39
N GLU A 8 4.96 8.07 8.26
CA GLU A 8 4.95 7.00 9.26
C GLU A 8 4.81 5.62 8.61
N GLY A 9 3.91 5.47 7.63
CA GLY A 9 3.78 4.22 6.89
C GLY A 9 5.08 3.82 6.17
N ASN A 10 5.82 4.79 5.62
CA ASN A 10 7.13 4.53 4.99
C ASN A 10 8.17 4.05 6.02
N LYS A 11 8.18 4.65 7.20
CA LYS A 11 9.06 4.26 8.31
C LYS A 11 8.76 2.84 8.79
N GLU A 12 7.49 2.49 8.96
CA GLU A 12 7.08 1.14 9.35
C GLU A 12 7.35 0.12 8.25
N TYR A 13 7.14 0.49 6.99
CA TYR A 13 7.49 -0.34 5.84
C TYR A 13 8.99 -0.66 5.79
N GLY A 14 9.84 0.33 6.06
CA GLY A 14 11.30 0.14 6.17
C GLY A 14 11.72 -0.75 7.35
N GLN A 15 10.88 -0.88 8.38
CA GLN A 15 11.09 -1.80 9.51
C GLN A 15 10.46 -3.19 9.28
N GLU A 16 10.02 -3.50 8.05
CA GLU A 16 9.30 -4.73 7.69
C GLU A 16 7.98 -4.95 8.45
N LYS A 17 7.46 -3.91 9.12
CA LYS A 17 6.18 -3.91 9.82
C LYS A 17 5.04 -3.64 8.81
N HIS A 18 4.91 -4.51 7.82
CA HIS A 18 4.00 -4.29 6.68
C HIS A 18 2.54 -4.12 7.11
N GLN A 19 2.07 -4.83 8.14
CA GLN A 19 0.70 -4.68 8.64
C GLN A 19 0.45 -3.28 9.23
N ASN A 20 1.40 -2.74 9.99
CA ASN A 20 1.23 -1.40 10.54
C ASN A 20 1.35 -0.34 9.44
N ALA A 21 2.25 -0.53 8.47
CA ALA A 21 2.36 0.34 7.31
C ALA A 21 1.02 0.43 6.54
N ILE A 22 0.31 -0.71 6.34
CA ILE A 22 -1.02 -0.74 5.74
C ILE A 22 -2.03 0.11 6.52
N ASN A 23 -2.01 0.03 7.86
CA ASN A 23 -2.90 0.81 8.71
C ASN A 23 -2.61 2.31 8.55
N SER A 24 -1.34 2.69 8.65
CA SER A 24 -0.88 4.08 8.47
C SER A 24 -1.28 4.65 7.10
N TYR A 25 -1.07 3.90 6.01
CA TYR A 25 -1.50 4.36 4.68
C TYR A 25 -3.01 4.46 4.54
N SER A 26 -3.76 3.55 5.16
CA SER A 26 -5.22 3.55 5.13
C SER A 26 -5.80 4.76 5.88
N GLU A 27 -5.23 5.11 7.03
CA GLU A 27 -5.58 6.37 7.72
C GLU A 27 -5.30 7.58 6.83
N GLY A 28 -4.16 7.59 6.13
CA GLY A 28 -3.82 8.66 5.20
C GLY A 28 -4.83 8.83 4.07
N LEU A 29 -5.38 7.72 3.55
CA LEU A 29 -6.42 7.72 2.51
C LEU A 29 -7.79 8.15 3.05
N GLN A 30 -8.14 7.78 4.29
CA GLN A 30 -9.39 8.18 4.93
C GLN A 30 -9.50 9.68 5.17
N VAL A 31 -8.36 10.39 5.25
CA VAL A 31 -8.33 11.86 5.34
C VAL A 31 -8.93 12.53 4.09
N ASN A 32 -9.13 11.80 2.99
CA ASN A 32 -9.74 12.30 1.74
C ASN A 32 -9.08 13.60 1.26
N CYS A 33 -7.75 13.62 1.20
CA CYS A 33 -7.04 14.82 0.78
C CYS A 33 -7.26 15.08 -0.73
N GLU A 34 -7.35 16.35 -1.14
CA GLU A 34 -7.51 16.73 -2.55
C GLU A 34 -6.21 16.57 -3.37
N ASP A 35 -5.08 16.30 -2.72
CA ASP A 35 -3.81 16.07 -3.39
C ASP A 35 -3.80 14.67 -4.02
N ILE A 36 -4.20 14.64 -5.29
CA ILE A 36 -4.22 13.45 -6.16
C ILE A 36 -2.88 12.72 -6.13
N ARG A 37 -1.77 13.46 -6.11
CA ARG A 37 -0.42 12.90 -6.15
C ARG A 37 -0.05 12.23 -4.83
N LEU A 38 -0.47 12.82 -3.72
CA LEU A 38 -0.31 12.24 -2.40
C LEU A 38 -1.16 10.97 -2.25
N ASN A 39 -2.39 10.99 -2.73
CA ASN A 39 -3.27 9.81 -2.74
C ASN A 39 -2.69 8.68 -3.60
N ALA A 40 -2.18 8.99 -4.80
CA ALA A 40 -1.52 8.00 -5.65
C ALA A 40 -0.35 7.32 -4.92
N LYS A 41 0.49 8.09 -4.22
CA LYS A 41 1.59 7.53 -3.40
C LYS A 41 1.08 6.65 -2.26
N LEU A 42 0.03 7.04 -1.57
CA LEU A 42 -0.57 6.26 -0.48
C LEU A 42 -1.09 4.91 -1.00
N TYR A 43 -1.85 4.91 -2.10
CA TYR A 43 -2.32 3.68 -2.74
C TYR A 43 -1.15 2.80 -3.21
N SER A 44 -0.16 3.38 -3.90
CA SER A 44 1.04 2.67 -4.35
C SER A 44 1.78 1.99 -3.19
N ASN A 45 1.99 2.70 -2.09
CA ASN A 45 2.75 2.18 -0.96
C ASN A 45 1.95 1.14 -0.17
N ARG A 46 0.61 1.29 -0.08
CA ARG A 46 -0.28 0.29 0.51
C ARG A 46 -0.31 -0.99 -0.32
N ALA A 47 -0.33 -0.89 -1.65
CA ALA A 47 -0.19 -2.05 -2.56
C ALA A 47 1.11 -2.81 -2.30
N ALA A 48 2.24 -2.10 -2.23
CA ALA A 48 3.53 -2.72 -1.93
C ALA A 48 3.54 -3.41 -0.56
N ALA A 49 2.94 -2.79 0.46
CA ALA A 49 2.82 -3.38 1.79
C ALA A 49 1.97 -4.67 1.79
N HIS A 50 0.82 -4.69 1.11
CA HIS A 50 0.00 -5.91 0.94
C HIS A 50 0.75 -7.03 0.21
N PHE A 51 1.49 -6.70 -0.86
CA PHE A 51 2.29 -7.67 -1.59
C PHE A 51 3.37 -8.31 -0.72
N HIS A 52 4.10 -7.49 0.04
CA HIS A 52 5.17 -7.97 0.92
C HIS A 52 4.63 -8.74 2.13
N LEU A 53 3.50 -8.30 2.70
CA LEU A 53 2.80 -9.03 3.75
C LEU A 53 2.33 -10.41 3.26
N GLY A 54 1.69 -10.48 2.09
CA GLY A 54 1.26 -11.73 1.47
C GLY A 54 2.42 -12.70 1.19
N LYS A 55 3.57 -12.19 0.72
CA LYS A 55 4.78 -12.99 0.52
C LYS A 55 5.33 -13.58 1.83
N ASN A 56 5.27 -12.82 2.93
CA ASN A 56 5.73 -13.29 4.23
C ASN A 56 4.76 -14.33 4.84
N LEU A 57 3.45 -14.12 4.67
CA LEU A 57 2.40 -15.05 5.11
C LEU A 57 2.39 -16.37 4.31
N PHE A 58 2.81 -16.37 3.04
CA PHE A 58 2.92 -17.59 2.23
C PHE A 58 3.80 -18.67 2.87
N LYS A 59 4.72 -18.31 3.78
CA LYS A 59 5.59 -19.25 4.48
C LYS A 59 4.91 -20.08 5.57
N GLY A 60 3.67 -19.80 5.96
CA GLY A 60 3.01 -20.50 7.07
C GLY A 60 1.48 -20.40 7.16
N THR A 61 0.78 -19.84 6.16
CA THR A 61 -0.67 -19.61 6.23
C THR A 61 -1.44 -20.19 5.04
N THR A 62 -2.75 -20.37 5.23
CA THR A 62 -3.70 -20.87 4.22
C THR A 62 -3.77 -19.97 2.99
N LYS A 63 -3.73 -20.59 1.80
CA LYS A 63 -3.84 -19.99 0.44
C LYS A 63 -4.85 -18.84 0.33
N PHE A 64 -5.99 -18.93 1.00
CA PHE A 64 -7.04 -17.91 1.03
C PHE A 64 -6.56 -16.51 1.47
N LEU A 65 -5.70 -16.42 2.49
CA LEU A 65 -5.20 -15.13 3.00
C LEU A 65 -4.19 -14.49 2.04
N MET A 66 -3.51 -15.29 1.23
CA MET A 66 -2.62 -14.81 0.18
C MET A 66 -3.42 -14.21 -0.97
N GLU A 67 -4.46 -14.90 -1.43
CA GLU A 67 -5.33 -14.44 -2.52
C GLU A 67 -5.99 -13.10 -2.18
N ARG A 68 -6.55 -12.96 -0.97
CA ARG A 68 -7.13 -11.70 -0.52
C ARG A 68 -6.13 -10.54 -0.53
N ASN A 69 -4.91 -10.74 -0.02
CA ASN A 69 -3.89 -9.68 -0.03
C ASN A 69 -3.42 -9.33 -1.44
N TYR A 70 -3.44 -10.29 -2.36
CA TYR A 70 -3.10 -10.05 -3.75
C TYR A 70 -4.17 -9.22 -4.47
N GLU A 71 -5.44 -9.48 -4.20
CA GLU A 71 -6.55 -8.67 -4.73
C GLU A 71 -6.49 -7.21 -4.24
N GLU A 72 -6.29 -6.98 -2.94
CA GLU A 72 -6.12 -5.63 -2.37
C GLU A 72 -4.93 -4.90 -3.02
N CYS A 73 -3.81 -5.59 -3.22
CA CYS A 73 -2.65 -5.05 -3.93
C CYS A 73 -2.99 -4.62 -5.37
N LEU A 74 -3.71 -5.44 -6.12
CA LEU A 74 -4.08 -5.14 -7.50
C LEU A 74 -5.06 -3.95 -7.57
N ASN A 75 -6.02 -3.90 -6.66
CA ASN A 75 -6.99 -2.81 -6.59
C ASN A 75 -6.29 -1.48 -6.29
N ASP A 76 -5.43 -1.45 -5.26
CA ASP A 76 -4.67 -0.26 -4.89
C ASP A 76 -3.73 0.21 -6.01
N ALA A 77 -3.02 -0.74 -6.66
CA ALA A 77 -2.15 -0.41 -7.79
C ALA A 77 -2.95 0.18 -8.97
N THR A 78 -4.14 -0.35 -9.22
CA THR A 78 -5.04 0.14 -10.28
C THR A 78 -5.46 1.58 -10.01
N VAL A 79 -5.92 1.87 -8.78
CA VAL A 79 -6.32 3.22 -8.38
C VAL A 79 -5.13 4.18 -8.44
N SER A 80 -3.96 3.77 -7.99
CA SER A 80 -2.74 4.58 -8.06
C SER A 80 -2.39 4.98 -9.50
N VAL A 81 -2.48 4.05 -10.46
CA VAL A 81 -2.19 4.32 -11.87
C VAL A 81 -3.26 5.22 -12.50
N GLN A 82 -4.53 5.06 -12.11
CA GLN A 82 -5.60 5.96 -12.57
C GLN A 82 -5.37 7.41 -12.09
N LEU A 83 -4.87 7.59 -10.86
CA LEU A 83 -4.60 8.90 -10.29
C LEU A 83 -3.32 9.55 -10.83
N GLU A 84 -2.23 8.78 -10.95
CA GLU A 84 -0.95 9.27 -11.49
C GLU A 84 -0.30 8.17 -12.36
N PRO A 85 -0.60 8.14 -13.68
CA PRO A 85 -0.10 7.11 -14.59
C PRO A 85 1.43 7.03 -14.68
N ASN A 86 2.12 8.15 -14.40
CA ASN A 86 3.57 8.26 -14.42
C ASN A 86 4.24 7.77 -13.13
N LEU A 87 3.47 7.32 -12.13
CA LEU A 87 3.99 6.72 -10.89
C LEU A 87 4.43 5.26 -11.12
N ILE A 88 5.25 5.02 -12.14
CA ILE A 88 5.70 3.70 -12.61
C ILE A 88 6.53 2.93 -11.54
N LYS A 89 6.95 3.60 -10.45
CA LYS A 89 7.60 2.97 -9.30
C LYS A 89 6.70 1.95 -8.57
N ALA A 90 5.37 2.04 -8.72
CA ALA A 90 4.41 1.17 -8.02
C ALA A 90 4.42 -0.29 -8.50
N ILE A 91 4.81 -0.56 -9.75
CA ILE A 91 4.65 -1.89 -10.39
C ILE A 91 5.99 -2.59 -10.62
N LYS A 92 7.11 -1.85 -10.73
CA LYS A 92 8.42 -2.46 -10.97
C LYS A 92 9.16 -2.71 -9.68
N LYS A 93 9.14 -3.98 -9.25
CA LYS A 93 10.13 -4.57 -8.36
C LYS A 93 11.41 -4.89 -9.15
#